data_AF-A0A6P2AXC7-F1
#
_entry.id   AF-A0A6P2AXC7-F1
#
_cell.length_a   1.000
_cell.length_b   1.000
_cell.length_c   1.000
_cell.angle_alpha   90.00
_cell.angle_beta   90.00
_cell.angle_gamma   90.00
#
_symmetry.space_group_name_H-M   'P 1'
#
loop_
_entity.id
_entity.type
_entity.pdbx_description
1 polymer ?
#
loop_
_entity_poly.entity_id
_entity_poly.type
_entity_poly.pdbx_seq_one_letter_code
_entity_poly.pdbx_strand_id
1 'polypeptide(L)'
;MTKPTLKSPALKIIPLGGLHEIGKNTCIFEYNDEMILLDAGIGFPTDGMHGVNVVLPDMTYVIENRHKIKGMIVTHGHEDHIGG
;
A
#
# COMPACT_ATOMS: atom_id res chain seq x y z
N MET A 1 -39.52 -12.93 -5.50
CA MET A 1 -38.14 -13.02 -6.06
C MET A 1 -37.53 -11.62 -5.98
N THR A 2 -36.66 -11.36 -5.02
CA THR A 2 -35.95 -10.08 -4.89
C THR A 2 -34.80 -10.06 -5.89
N LYS A 3 -34.77 -9.07 -6.78
CA LYS A 3 -33.62 -8.84 -7.68
C LYS A 3 -32.37 -8.60 -6.82
N PRO A 4 -31.19 -9.16 -7.17
CA PRO A 4 -29.95 -8.80 -6.51
C PRO A 4 -29.72 -7.32 -6.74
N THR A 5 -29.62 -6.53 -5.67
CA THR A 5 -29.16 -5.15 -5.75
C THR A 5 -27.72 -5.16 -6.22
N LEU A 6 -27.48 -4.70 -7.45
CA LEU A 6 -26.13 -4.48 -7.97
C LEU A 6 -25.43 -3.50 -7.02
N LYS A 7 -24.44 -4.01 -6.28
CA LYS A 7 -23.65 -3.22 -5.34
C LYS A 7 -22.89 -2.18 -6.16
N SER A 8 -23.17 -0.90 -5.93
CA SER A 8 -22.47 0.18 -6.61
C SER A 8 -20.95 0.06 -6.40
N PRO A 9 -20.13 0.35 -7.41
CA PRO A 9 -18.69 0.28 -7.27
C PRO A 9 -18.23 1.22 -6.15
N ALA A 10 -17.43 0.68 -5.23
CA ALA A 10 -16.94 1.36 -4.05
C ALA A 10 -15.42 1.51 -4.12
N LEU A 11 -14.92 2.67 -3.68
CA LEU A 11 -13.49 2.90 -3.49
C LEU A 11 -13.02 2.13 -2.26
N LYS A 12 -12.01 1.28 -2.43
CA LYS A 12 -11.27 0.66 -1.34
C LYS A 12 -10.04 1.51 -1.03
N ILE A 13 -9.77 1.72 0.24
CA ILE A 13 -8.57 2.40 0.76
C ILE A 13 -7.90 1.39 1.68
N ILE A 14 -6.70 0.95 1.33
CA ILE A 14 -6.02 -0.17 2.00
C ILE A 14 -4.62 0.30 2.40
N PRO A 15 -4.41 0.74 3.65
CA PRO A 15 -3.08 1.06 4.15
C PRO A 15 -2.29 -0.24 4.39
N LEU A 16 -1.11 -0.36 3.77
CA LEU A 16 -0.19 -1.48 3.96
C LEU A 16 0.94 -1.14 4.95
N GLY A 17 1.24 0.14 5.13
CA GLY A 17 2.20 0.64 6.12
C GLY A 17 2.01 2.14 6.42
N GLY A 18 2.65 2.62 7.48
CA GLY A 18 2.55 4.01 7.96
C GLY A 18 1.39 4.29 8.93
N LEU A 19 0.68 3.24 9.39
CA LEU A 19 -0.39 3.36 10.39
C LEU A 19 0.01 2.66 11.70
N HIS A 20 -0.13 3.35 12.83
CA HIS A 20 0.37 2.92 14.16
C HIS A 20 1.91 2.74 14.22
N GLU A 21 2.64 3.29 13.27
CA GLU A 21 4.09 3.23 13.17
C GLU A 21 4.63 4.41 12.32
N ILE A 22 5.94 4.64 12.39
CA ILE A 22 6.63 5.66 11.58
C ILE A 22 7.39 4.94 10.47
N GLY A 23 7.25 5.42 9.24
CA GLY A 23 7.92 4.84 8.08
C GLY A 23 7.00 3.96 7.23
N LYS A 24 7.57 3.40 6.16
CA LYS A 24 6.92 2.46 5.24
C LYS A 24 5.55 2.91 4.77
N ASN A 25 5.41 4.20 4.45
CA ASN A 25 4.15 4.74 3.97
C ASN A 25 3.80 4.06 2.64
N THR A 26 2.68 3.36 2.63
CA THR A 26 2.16 2.67 1.44
C THR A 26 0.67 2.50 1.61
N CYS A 27 -0.11 3.12 0.72
CA CYS A 27 -1.56 3.00 0.71
C CYS A 27 -2.07 2.67 -0.69
N ILE A 28 -3.04 1.78 -0.79
CA ILE A 28 -3.67 1.41 -2.05
C ILE A 28 -5.03 2.09 -2.16
N PHE A 29 -5.25 2.74 -3.29
CA PHE A 29 -6.58 3.12 -3.76
C PHE A 29 -7.00 2.15 -4.85
N GLU A 30 -8.06 1.39 -4.62
CA GLU A 30 -8.62 0.45 -5.61
C GLU A 30 -10.07 0.81 -5.93
N TYR A 31 -10.38 0.94 -7.22
CA TYR A 31 -11.72 1.18 -7.73
C TYR A 31 -11.96 0.29 -8.95
N ASN A 32 -13.01 -0.53 -8.90
CA ASN A 32 -13.24 -1.59 -9.89
C ASN A 32 -12.03 -2.55 -10.01
N ASP A 33 -11.47 -2.68 -11.20
CA ASP A 33 -10.34 -3.56 -11.51
C ASP A 33 -9.03 -2.77 -11.69
N GLU A 34 -8.97 -1.57 -11.11
CA GLU A 34 -7.83 -0.67 -11.20
C GLU A 34 -7.36 -0.28 -9.80
N MET A 35 -6.04 -0.27 -9.60
CA MET A 35 -5.41 0.19 -8.37
C MET A 35 -4.29 1.18 -8.64
N ILE A 36 -4.14 2.14 -7.74
CA ILE A 36 -3.01 3.08 -7.69
C ILE A 36 -2.39 2.96 -6.30
N LEU A 37 -1.06 2.92 -6.28
CA LEU A 37 -0.28 3.01 -5.04
C LEU A 37 -0.06 4.49 -4.72
N LEU A 38 -0.23 4.85 -3.46
CA LEU A 38 0.25 6.11 -2.89
C LEU A 38 1.45 5.77 -2.01
N ASP A 39 2.61 6.19 -2.49
CA ASP A 39 3.92 5.94 -1.90
C ASP A 39 4.30 4.44 -1.80
N ALA A 40 5.60 4.21 -1.64
CA ALA A 40 6.22 2.92 -1.38
C ALA A 40 7.47 3.15 -0.54
N GLY A 41 7.28 3.35 0.75
CA GLY A 41 8.34 3.72 1.68
C GLY A 41 9.05 2.55 2.35
N ILE A 42 10.19 2.86 2.98
CA ILE A 42 10.85 1.98 3.96
C ILE A 42 10.53 2.41 5.40
N GLY A 43 10.50 1.44 6.30
CA GLY A 43 10.58 1.64 7.74
C GLY A 43 12.01 1.42 8.23
N PHE A 44 12.39 2.15 9.29
CA PHE A 44 13.68 1.96 9.94
C PHE A 44 13.59 0.83 11.00
N PRO A 45 14.61 -0.04 11.08
CA PRO A 45 14.66 -1.09 12.09
C PRO A 45 14.78 -0.51 13.51
N THR A 46 14.27 -1.23 14.50
CA THR A 46 14.46 -0.90 15.93
C THR A 46 15.78 -1.47 16.46
N ASP A 47 16.24 -0.99 17.61
CA ASP A 47 17.53 -1.39 18.22
C ASP A 47 17.72 -2.91 18.40
N GLY A 48 16.62 -3.67 18.52
CA GLY A 48 16.64 -5.13 18.66
C GLY A 48 16.75 -5.92 17.35
N MET A 49 16.71 -5.25 16.19
CA MET A 49 16.67 -5.88 14.87
C MET A 49 18.07 -5.97 14.26
N HIS A 50 18.98 -6.69 14.92
CA HIS A 50 20.35 -6.84 14.45
C HIS A 50 20.44 -7.50 13.07
N GLY A 51 21.22 -6.89 12.17
CA GLY A 51 21.40 -7.38 10.80
C GLY A 51 20.30 -6.97 9.81
N VAL A 52 19.27 -6.25 10.27
CA VAL A 52 18.23 -5.68 9.39
C VAL A 52 18.60 -4.25 9.01
N ASN A 53 18.56 -3.92 7.71
CA ASN A 53 18.82 -2.56 7.22
C ASN A 53 17.55 -1.73 7.04
N VAL A 54 16.48 -2.33 6.53
CA VAL A 54 15.20 -1.68 6.24
C VAL A 54 14.05 -2.65 6.51
N VAL A 55 12.86 -2.10 6.74
CA VAL A 55 11.61 -2.85 6.93
C VAL A 55 10.62 -2.44 5.85
N LEU A 56 10.04 -3.41 5.13
CA LEU A 56 9.02 -3.17 4.12
C LEU A 56 7.63 -3.54 4.65
N PRO A 57 6.55 -2.94 4.13
CA PRO A 57 5.20 -3.43 4.39
C PRO A 57 4.97 -4.78 3.70
N ASP A 58 3.94 -5.52 4.12
CA ASP A 58 3.56 -6.76 3.44
C ASP A 58 2.92 -6.46 2.07
N MET A 59 3.64 -6.81 1.00
CA MET A 59 3.22 -6.55 -0.38
C MET A 59 2.40 -7.69 -1.01
N THR A 60 2.01 -8.72 -0.23
CA THR A 60 1.27 -9.89 -0.74
C THR A 60 0.03 -9.48 -1.54
N TYR A 61 -0.79 -8.56 -1.01
CA TYR A 61 -1.99 -8.07 -1.70
C TYR A 61 -1.66 -7.47 -3.08
N VAL A 62 -0.60 -6.66 -3.15
CA VAL A 62 -0.17 -5.98 -4.39
C VAL A 62 0.34 -6.99 -5.41
N ILE A 63 1.13 -7.98 -4.97
CA ILE A 63 1.71 -9.02 -5.84
C ILE A 63 0.62 -9.91 -6.46
N GLU A 64 -0.35 -10.32 -5.65
CA GLU A 64 -1.50 -11.13 -6.09
C GLU A 64 -2.40 -10.36 -7.06
N ASN A 65 -2.50 -9.03 -6.90
CA ASN A 65 -3.37 -8.15 -7.69
C ASN A 65 -2.61 -7.27 -8.71
N ARG A 66 -1.34 -7.58 -9.00
CA ARG A 66 -0.45 -6.70 -9.80
C ARG A 66 -0.99 -6.29 -11.17
N HIS A 67 -1.86 -7.10 -11.76
CA HIS A 67 -2.52 -6.83 -13.05
C HIS A 67 -3.45 -5.60 -13.00
N LYS A 68 -3.89 -5.18 -11.82
CA LYS A 68 -4.75 -4.01 -11.61
C LYS A 68 -3.96 -2.69 -11.54
N ILE A 69 -2.63 -2.74 -11.35
CA ILE A 69 -1.81 -1.55 -11.09
C ILE A 69 -1.79 -0.63 -12.32
N LYS A 70 -2.18 0.63 -12.12
CA LYS A 70 -2.11 1.68 -13.15
C LYS A 70 -0.94 2.63 -12.96
N GLY A 71 -0.39 2.69 -11.76
CA GLY A 71 0.77 3.51 -11.45
C GLY A 71 0.94 3.70 -9.96
N MET A 72 1.93 4.52 -9.62
CA MET A 72 2.24 4.93 -8.26
C MET A 72 2.36 6.45 -8.22
N ILE A 73 1.74 7.06 -7.21
CA ILE A 73 1.88 8.47 -6.89
C ILE A 73 2.90 8.56 -5.77
N VAL A 74 3.95 9.34 -6.01
CA VAL A 74 4.94 9.71 -4.99
C VAL A 74 4.59 11.10 -4.48
N THR A 75 4.37 11.21 -3.18
CA THR A 75 4.03 12.49 -2.54
C THR A 75 5.23 13.44 -2.48
N HIS A 76 6.39 12.93 -2.07
CA HIS A 76 7.66 13.66 -1.99
C HIS A 76 8.84 12.70 -1.86
N GLY A 77 10.06 13.22 -1.81
CA GLY A 77 11.30 12.44 -1.92
C GLY A 77 11.92 11.92 -0.62
N HIS A 78 11.18 11.84 0.49
CA HIS A 78 11.72 11.22 1.71
C HIS A 78 11.68 9.67 1.61
N GLU A 79 12.67 9.00 2.19
CA GLU A 79 12.85 7.54 2.08
C GLU A 79 11.67 6.74 2.64
N ASP A 80 10.99 7.27 3.66
CA ASP A 80 9.77 6.67 4.20
C ASP A 80 8.56 6.76 3.26
N HIS A 81 8.70 7.39 2.10
CA HIS A 81 7.71 7.47 1.04
C HIS A 81 8.18 6.83 -0.29
N ILE A 82 9.48 6.75 -0.56
CA ILE A 82 10.02 6.28 -1.85
C ILE A 82 11.09 5.19 -1.79
N GLY A 83 11.51 4.79 -0.59
CA GLY A 83 12.67 3.90 -0.42
C GLY A 83 12.40 2.42 -0.70
N GLY A 84 11.15 2.03 -0.93
CA GLY A 84 10.67 0.64 -1.00
C GLY A 84 10.73 -0.02 -2.37
#